data_AF-A0A101I9V0-F1
#
_entry.id   AF-A0A101I9V0-F1
#
_cell.length_a   1.000
_cell.length_b   1.000
_cell.length_c   1.000
_cell.angle_alpha   90.00
_cell.angle_beta   90.00
_cell.angle_gamma   90.00
#
_symmetry.space_group_name_H-M   'P 1'
#
loop_
_entity.id
_entity.type
_entity.pdbx_description
1 polymer ?
#
loop_
_entity_poly.entity_id
_entity_poly.type
_entity_poly.pdbx_seq_one_letter_code
_entity_poly.pdbx_strand_id
1 'polypeptide(L)' 'MTVVGITGKAGSGKSLLANAFEDKGAARICLDEVGHSVLHEIKDQLTKAFGSS' A
#
# COMPACT_ATOMS: atom_id res chain seq x y z
N MET A 1 13.08 -10.09 13.30
CA MET A 1 12.17 -9.02 12.83
C MET A 1 10.88 -9.69 12.42
N THR A 2 9.74 -9.23 12.93
CA THR A 2 8.42 -9.84 12.64
C THR A 2 7.66 -8.92 11.71
N VAL A 3 7.08 -9.47 10.64
CA VAL A 3 6.28 -8.74 9.66
C VAL A 3 4.84 -9.25 9.73
N VAL A 4 3.88 -8.33 9.85
CA VAL A 4 2.45 -8.64 9.95
C VAL A 4 1.73 -8.01 8.77
N GLY A 5 1.10 -8.84 7.95
CA GLY A 5 0.24 -8.38 6.86
C GLY A 5 -1.18 -8.11 7.36
N ILE A 6 -1.70 -6.90 7.14
CA ILE A 6 -3.07 -6.53 7.47
C ILE A 6 -3.88 -6.45 6.17
N THR A 7 -4.94 -7.25 6.04
CA THR A 7 -5.82 -7.29 4.87
C THR A 7 -7.29 -7.46 5.29
N GLY A 8 -8.21 -7.39 4.32
CA GLY A 8 -9.65 -7.35 4.56
C GLY A 8 -10.42 -6.55 3.51
N LYS A 9 -11.75 -6.76 3.47
CA LYS A 9 -12.65 -6.10 2.51
C LYS A 9 -12.65 -4.57 2.64
N ALA A 10 -13.11 -3.86 1.61
CA ALA A 10 -13.33 -2.41 1.71
C ALA A 10 -14.23 -2.08 2.92
N GLY A 11 -13.89 -1.03 3.67
CA GLY A 11 -14.62 -0.64 4.88
C GLY A 11 -14.38 -1.52 6.12
N SER A 12 -13.53 -2.55 6.08
CA SER A 12 -13.32 -3.46 7.22
C SER A 12 -12.46 -2.91 8.38
N GLY A 13 -12.12 -1.62 8.37
CA GLY A 13 -11.31 -1.01 9.43
C GLY A 13 -9.81 -1.38 9.44
N LYS A 14 -9.24 -1.88 8.34
CA LYS A 14 -7.81 -2.23 8.27
C LYS A 14 -6.88 -1.10 8.69
N SER A 15 -7.15 0.11 8.20
CA SER A 15 -6.35 1.30 8.52
C SER A 15 -6.46 1.67 9.99
N LEU A 16 -7.61 1.46 10.63
CA LEU A 16 -7.77 1.66 12.07
C LEU A 16 -6.88 0.69 12.86
N LEU A 17 -6.87 -0.59 12.48
CA LEU A 17 -5.99 -1.57 13.12
C LEU A 17 -4.51 -1.24 12.87
N ALA A 18 -4.13 -0.89 11.65
CA ALA A 18 -2.76 -0.51 11.30
C ALA A 18 -2.26 0.68 12.13
N ASN A 19 -3.09 1.71 12.32
CA ASN A 19 -2.78 2.87 13.15
C ASN A 19 -2.58 2.46 14.62
N ALA A 20 -3.41 1.56 15.15
CA ALA A 20 -3.25 1.07 16.52
C ALA A 20 -1.94 0.27 16.74
N PHE A 21 -1.41 -0.37 15.71
CA PHE A 21 -0.07 -0.97 15.76
C PHE A 21 1.03 0.09 15.71
N GLU A 22 0.87 1.10 14.85
CA GLU A 22 1.80 2.23 14.74
C GLU A 22 1.91 3.02 16.04
N ASP A 23 0.78 3.31 16.69
CA ASP A 23 0.70 3.96 18.01
C ASP A 23 1.42 3.16 19.11
N LYS A 24 1.57 1.84 18.92
CA LYS A 24 2.31 0.94 19.82
C LYS A 24 3.79 0.78 19.45
N GLY A 25 4.28 1.55 18.48
CA GLY A 25 5.68 1.58 18.06
C GLY A 25 6.02 0.65 16.90
N ALA A 26 5.03 0.06 16.22
CA ALA A 26 5.29 -0.67 14.99
C ALA A 26 5.55 0.29 13.82
N ALA A 27 6.48 -0.05 12.93
CA ALA A 27 6.63 0.67 11.67
C ALA A 27 5.47 0.28 10.73
N ARG A 28 4.69 1.27 10.26
CA ARG A 28 3.62 1.05 9.28
C ARG A 28 4.18 1.14 7.86
N ILE A 29 3.89 0.15 7.03
CA ILE A 29 4.15 0.16 5.58
C ILE A 29 2.81 0.01 4.87
N CYS A 30 2.43 1.01 4.10
CA CYS A 30 1.18 1.01 3.33
C CYS A 30 1.45 0.66 1.86
N LEU A 31 1.05 -0.54 1.43
CA LEU A 31 1.27 -1.00 0.06
C LEU A 31 0.55 -0.12 -0.98
N ASP A 32 -0.60 0.46 -0.64
CA ASP A 32 -1.35 1.34 -1.55
C ASP A 32 -0.58 2.64 -1.82
N GLU A 33 0.02 3.24 -0.78
CA GLU A 33 0.85 4.46 -0.90
C GLU A 33 2.12 4.17 -1.71
N VAL A 34 2.79 3.05 -1.45
CA VAL A 34 3.98 2.60 -2.20
C VAL A 34 3.62 2.32 -3.66
N GLY A 35 2.50 1.65 -3.91
CA GLY A 35 2.02 1.40 -5.26
C GLY A 35 1.82 2.71 -6.01
N HIS A 36 1.20 3.70 -5.39
CA HIS A 36 0.95 5.00 -6.00
C HIS A 36 2.24 5.78 -6.31
N SER A 37 3.22 5.78 -5.41
CA SER A 37 4.49 6.49 -5.65
C SER A 37 5.28 5.91 -6.83
N VAL A 38 5.30 4.58 -6.96
CA VAL A 38 6.03 3.89 -8.02
C VAL A 38 5.40 4.11 -9.41
N LEU A 39 4.09 4.40 -9.50
CA LEU A 39 3.40 4.62 -10.79
C LEU A 39 4.09 5.68 -11.67
N HIS A 40 4.68 6.71 -11.07
CA HIS A 40 5.39 7.75 -11.81
C HIS A 40 6.67 7.22 -12.47
N GLU A 41 7.39 6.32 -11.80
CA GLU A 41 8.65 5.73 -12.26
C GLU A 41 8.42 4.70 -13.35
N ILE A 42 7.31 3.95 -13.26
CA ILE A 42 6.98 2.87 -14.20
C ILE A 42 5.99 3.29 -15.29
N LYS A 43 5.62 4.58 -15.36
CA LYS A 43 4.58 5.08 -16.26
C LYS A 43 4.80 4.66 -17.71
N ASP A 44 6.01 4.80 -18.23
CA ASP A 44 6.35 4.42 -19.61
C ASP A 44 6.20 2.91 -19.86
N GLN A 45 6.54 2.09 -18.86
CA GLN A 45 6.37 0.63 -18.93
C GLN A 45 4.88 0.27 -18.93
N LEU A 46 4.08 0.93 -18.08
CA LEU A 46 2.63 0.75 -18.04
C LEU A 46 1.98 1.17 -19.35
N THR A 47 2.35 2.32 -19.93
CA THR A 47 1.83 2.76 -21.23
C THR A 47 2.21 1.81 -22.36
N LYS A 48 3.42 1.23 -22.35
CA LYS A 48 3.79 0.20 -23.33
C LYS A 48 2.99 -1.10 -23.17
N ALA A 49 2.70 -1.51 -21.94
CA ALA A 49 2.02 -2.78 -21.66
C ALA A 49 0.49 -2.69 -21.82
N PHE A 50 -0.12 -1.59 -21.39
CA PHE A 50 -1.57 -1.42 -21.31
C PHE A 50 -2.12 -0.39 -22.33
N GLY A 51 -1.25 0.26 -23.10
CA GLY A 51 -1.62 1.33 -24.02
C GLY A 51 -1.65 2.71 -23.38
N SER A 52 -1.70 3.75 -24.21
CA SER A 52 -2.03 5.10 -23.78
C SER A 52 -3.55 5.19 -23.61
N SER A 53 -4.03 5.19 -22.37
CA SER A 53 -5.38 5.65 -22.05
C SER A 53 -5.51 7.14 -22.32
#